data_AF-A0A0L8VD79-F1
#
_entry.id   AF-A0A0L8VD79-F1
#
_cell.length_a   1.000
_cell.length_b   1.000
_cell.length_c   1.000
_cell.angle_alpha   90.00
_cell.angle_beta   90.00
_cell.angle_gamma   90.00
#
_symmetry.space_group_name_H-M   'P 1'
#
loop_
_entity.id
_entity.type
_entity.pdbx_description
1 polymer ?
#
loop_
_entity_poly.entity_id
_entity_poly.type
_entity_poly.pdbx_seq_one_letter_code
_entity_poly.pdbx_strand_id
1 'polypeptide(L)'
;MELINYTRLTPTLGGSFSNGWQVMKSYFLYLLLVVVVIGMVNGPGGFKVDADSGAFGFIHGIPLKPDNLFVTVGTIFLVLFGFAYYFLLVPVFNYSAKLIYIDAVREKEIELQKLIAGFSNYLNVILANLLKSALVVMGFLFFIIPGIIIACRLAFVSYLVMDKNLDPMQAIEQSWKLTRGIGWTIFGMAILSVFIFILGLMMLIIGVFPALIWIHSSFASIYQAALNRQEGLIEY
;
A
#
# COMPACT_ATOMS: atom_id res chain seq x y z
N MET A 1 17.18 -1.76 22.93
CA MET A 1 16.28 -0.61 22.69
C MET A 1 14.89 -1.22 22.66
N GLU A 2 14.14 -1.12 23.76
CA GLU A 2 12.80 -1.72 23.85
C GLU A 2 11.89 -1.09 22.81
N LEU A 3 11.10 -1.92 22.13
CA LEU A 3 10.07 -1.48 21.19
C LEU A 3 9.04 -0.64 21.95
N ILE A 4 8.52 0.41 21.31
CA ILE A 4 7.38 1.15 21.87
C ILE A 4 6.22 0.17 21.97
N ASN A 5 5.70 -0.05 23.19
CA ASN A 5 4.55 -0.90 23.41
C ASN A 5 3.40 -0.48 22.46
N TYR A 6 3.07 -1.35 21.52
CA TYR A 6 2.15 -1.04 20.43
C TYR A 6 0.75 -0.64 20.90
N THR A 7 0.38 -1.00 22.14
CA THR A 7 -0.90 -0.63 22.78
C THR A 7 -0.97 0.85 23.17
N ARG A 8 0.17 1.56 23.23
CA ARG A 8 0.25 2.99 23.57
C ARG A 8 0.56 3.90 22.38
N LEU A 9 0.54 3.38 21.16
CA LEU A 9 0.81 4.18 19.96
C LEU A 9 -0.29 5.22 19.75
N THR A 10 0.10 6.50 19.66
CA THR A 10 -0.79 7.61 19.34
C THR A 10 -0.74 7.93 17.83
N PRO A 11 -1.86 8.29 17.19
CA PRO A 11 -1.91 8.52 15.74
C PRO A 11 -1.37 9.91 15.39
N THR A 12 -0.09 10.10 15.69
CA THR A 12 0.70 11.29 15.39
C THR A 12 1.75 10.98 14.33
N LEU A 13 2.16 11.99 13.57
CA LEU A 13 3.16 11.83 12.51
C LEU A 13 4.50 11.35 13.08
N GLY A 14 5.01 12.04 14.10
CA GLY A 14 6.29 11.70 14.74
C GLY A 14 6.27 10.34 15.44
N GLY A 15 5.20 10.01 16.18
CA GLY A 15 5.07 8.72 16.85
C GLY A 15 5.05 7.56 15.86
N SER A 16 4.35 7.71 14.74
CA SER A 16 4.23 6.67 13.72
C SER A 16 5.54 6.42 12.98
N PHE A 17 6.27 7.47 12.58
CA PHE A 17 7.58 7.31 11.92
C PHE A 17 8.67 6.85 12.87
N SER A 18 8.66 7.31 14.13
CA SER A 18 9.60 6.85 15.15
C SER A 18 9.42 5.36 15.45
N ASN A 19 8.18 4.90 15.64
CA ASN A 19 7.90 3.48 15.81
C ASN A 19 8.25 2.69 14.54
N GLY A 20 7.87 3.19 13.37
CA GLY A 20 8.23 2.57 12.09
C GLY A 20 9.74 2.40 11.91
N TRP A 21 10.56 3.33 12.40
CA TRP A 21 12.01 3.23 12.40
C TRP A 21 12.53 2.13 13.33
N GLN A 22 11.93 1.98 14.52
CA GLN A 22 12.27 0.91 15.45
C GLN A 22 11.91 -0.47 14.89
N VAL A 23 10.70 -0.61 14.33
CA VAL A 23 10.24 -1.84 13.66
C VAL A 23 11.16 -2.19 12.50
N MET A 24 11.49 -1.22 11.64
CA MET A 24 12.44 -1.43 10.54
C MET A 24 13.77 -1.99 11.05
N LYS A 25 14.37 -1.40 12.09
CA LYS A 25 15.67 -1.86 12.61
C LYS A 25 15.59 -3.26 13.23
N SER A 26 14.48 -3.56 13.91
CA SER A 26 14.32 -4.82 14.65
C SER A 26 14.05 -6.00 13.72
N TYR A 27 13.26 -5.79 12.66
CA TYR A 27 12.84 -6.83 11.72
C TYR A 27 13.43 -6.64 10.31
N PHE A 28 14.55 -5.91 10.20
CA PHE A 28 15.08 -5.42 8.93
C PHE A 28 15.18 -6.51 7.85
N LEU A 29 15.80 -7.66 8.16
CA LEU A 29 16.03 -8.72 7.17
C LEU A 29 14.73 -9.37 6.68
N TYR A 30 13.78 -9.60 7.57
CA TYR A 30 12.48 -10.16 7.22
C TYR A 30 11.68 -9.18 6.35
N LEU A 31 11.64 -7.92 6.76
CA LEU A 31 10.92 -6.88 6.01
C LEU A 31 11.62 -6.52 4.70
N LEU A 32 12.94 -6.64 4.62
CA LEU A 32 13.69 -6.52 3.37
C LEU A 32 13.26 -7.61 2.38
N LEU A 33 13.14 -8.86 2.83
CA LEU A 33 12.65 -9.95 1.99
C LEU A 33 11.23 -9.66 1.50
N VAL A 34 10.35 -9.19 2.39
CA VAL A 34 8.99 -8.73 2.01
C VAL A 34 9.06 -7.67 0.91
N VAL A 35 9.86 -6.60 1.07
CA VAL A 35 9.98 -5.55 0.05
C VAL A 35 10.56 -6.09 -1.27
N VAL A 36 11.53 -7.01 -1.22
CA VAL A 36 12.09 -7.62 -2.43
C VAL A 36 11.03 -8.44 -3.17
N VAL A 37 10.30 -9.31 -2.47
CA VAL A 37 9.24 -10.12 -3.07
C VAL A 37 8.14 -9.22 -3.64
N ILE A 38 7.72 -8.21 -2.90
CA ILE A 38 6.72 -7.23 -3.37
C ILE A 38 7.26 -6.43 -4.56
N GLY A 39 8.53 -6.04 -4.56
CA GLY A 39 9.17 -5.38 -5.69
C GLY A 39 9.18 -6.25 -6.95
N MET A 40 9.45 -7.55 -6.80
CA MET A 40 9.37 -8.51 -7.91
C MET A 40 7.94 -8.66 -8.44
N VAL A 41 6.94 -8.70 -7.55
CA VAL A 41 5.52 -8.76 -7.94
C VAL A 41 5.07 -7.47 -8.63
N ASN A 42 5.49 -6.30 -8.19
CA ASN A 42 5.12 -5.04 -8.86
C ASN A 42 5.91 -4.82 -10.15
N GLY A 43 7.06 -5.50 -10.31
CA GLY A 43 7.95 -5.39 -11.46
C GLY A 43 8.80 -4.11 -11.43
N PRO A 44 9.97 -4.10 -12.09
CA PRO A 44 10.92 -2.98 -12.06
C PRO A 44 10.43 -1.70 -12.75
N GLY A 45 9.36 -1.77 -13.55
CA GLY A 45 8.89 -0.65 -14.37
C GLY A 45 7.59 0.01 -13.92
N GLY A 46 6.75 -0.66 -13.12
CA GLY A 46 5.37 -0.24 -12.91
C GLY A 46 4.61 -0.07 -14.24
N PHE A 47 3.34 0.29 -14.16
CA PHE A 47 2.56 0.62 -15.34
C PHE A 47 2.93 2.00 -15.88
N LYS A 48 3.29 2.09 -17.17
CA LYS A 48 3.68 3.34 -17.83
C LYS A 48 2.72 3.65 -18.98
N VAL A 49 2.31 4.91 -19.03
CA VAL A 49 1.63 5.52 -20.17
C VAL A 49 2.56 6.60 -20.69
N ASP A 50 3.09 6.39 -21.88
CA ASP A 50 3.95 7.35 -22.56
C ASP A 50 3.07 8.34 -23.33
N ALA A 51 3.10 9.60 -22.90
CA ALA A 51 2.22 10.64 -23.43
C ALA A 51 2.56 11.04 -24.87
N ASP A 52 3.82 10.87 -25.28
CA ASP A 52 4.31 11.31 -26.60
C ASP A 52 4.08 10.25 -27.68
N SER A 53 4.28 8.98 -27.33
CA SER A 53 4.09 7.85 -28.24
C SER A 53 2.71 7.20 -28.14
N GLY A 54 1.92 7.54 -27.12
CA GLY A 54 0.69 6.83 -26.76
C GLY A 54 0.95 5.37 -26.35
N ALA A 55 2.21 5.02 -26.13
CA ALA A 55 2.61 3.66 -25.84
C ALA A 55 2.28 3.31 -24.39
N PHE A 56 1.94 2.05 -24.18
CA PHE A 56 1.38 1.59 -22.92
C PHE A 56 2.02 0.27 -22.52
N GLY A 57 2.48 0.13 -21.27
CA GLY A 57 3.03 -1.15 -20.82
C GLY A 57 3.75 -1.11 -19.47
N PHE A 58 4.16 -2.28 -18.99
CA PHE A 58 4.74 -2.46 -17.65
C PHE A 58 6.29 -2.42 -17.61
N ILE A 59 6.94 -2.51 -18.78
CA ILE A 59 8.41 -2.56 -18.90
C ILE A 59 8.87 -1.63 -20.04
N HIS A 60 8.33 -1.84 -21.23
CA HIS A 60 8.40 -0.91 -22.36
C HIS A 60 6.97 -0.56 -22.80
N GLY A 61 6.75 0.70 -23.16
CA GLY A 61 5.49 1.10 -23.77
C GLY A 61 5.33 0.34 -25.08
N ILE A 62 4.23 -0.41 -25.24
CA ILE A 62 3.94 -1.07 -26.49
C ILE A 62 3.27 -0.03 -27.39
N PRO A 63 3.85 0.30 -28.57
CA PRO A 63 3.25 1.27 -29.46
C PRO A 63 1.90 0.74 -29.94
N LEU A 64 0.83 1.52 -29.72
CA LEU A 64 -0.50 1.21 -30.25
C LEU A 64 -0.63 1.47 -31.75
N LYS A 65 0.48 1.82 -32.43
CA LYS A 65 0.49 2.04 -33.88
C LYS A 65 0.36 0.67 -34.57
N PRO A 66 -0.79 0.37 -35.20
CA PRO A 66 -1.05 -0.96 -35.70
C PRO A 66 -0.58 -1.06 -37.15
N ASP A 67 0.45 -1.87 -37.37
CA ASP A 67 0.95 -2.14 -38.72
C ASP A 67 0.08 -3.21 -39.41
N ASN A 68 -0.56 -4.08 -38.63
CA ASN A 68 -1.53 -5.09 -39.08
C ASN A 68 -2.47 -5.56 -37.93
N LEU A 69 -3.57 -6.22 -38.30
CA LEU A 69 -4.60 -6.71 -37.37
C LEU A 69 -4.04 -7.71 -36.33
N PHE A 70 -3.12 -8.58 -36.72
CA PHE A 70 -2.54 -9.57 -35.82
C PHE A 70 -1.76 -8.91 -34.67
N VAL A 71 -0.93 -7.90 -34.98
CA VAL A 71 -0.21 -7.12 -33.97
C VAL A 71 -1.19 -6.36 -33.08
N THR A 72 -2.29 -5.80 -33.62
CA THR A 72 -3.33 -5.13 -32.84
C THR A 72 -4.02 -6.06 -31.84
N VAL A 73 -4.42 -7.26 -32.28
CA VAL A 73 -5.08 -8.23 -31.40
C VAL A 73 -4.11 -8.71 -30.33
N GLY A 74 -2.85 -8.99 -30.69
CA GLY A 74 -1.81 -9.37 -29.75
C GLY A 74 -1.53 -8.27 -28.71
N THR A 75 -1.48 -7.00 -29.11
CA THR A 75 -1.30 -5.87 -28.18
C THR A 75 -2.47 -5.72 -27.21
N ILE A 76 -3.70 -5.76 -27.70
CA ILE A 76 -4.89 -5.67 -26.84
C ILE A 76 -4.89 -6.81 -25.82
N PHE A 77 -4.57 -8.04 -26.24
CA PHE A 77 -4.48 -9.18 -25.33
C PHE A 77 -3.43 -8.97 -24.22
N LEU A 78 -2.22 -8.52 -24.57
CA LEU A 78 -1.16 -8.25 -23.59
C LEU A 78 -1.53 -7.12 -22.62
N VAL A 79 -2.19 -6.07 -23.12
CA VAL A 79 -2.70 -4.97 -22.30
C VAL A 79 -3.74 -5.47 -21.30
N LEU A 80 -4.73 -6.25 -21.76
CA LEU A 80 -5.75 -6.84 -20.90
C LEU A 80 -5.14 -7.80 -19.87
N PHE A 81 -4.18 -8.62 -20.28
CA PHE A 81 -3.47 -9.52 -19.38
C PHE A 81 -2.70 -8.75 -18.30
N GLY A 82 -1.99 -7.68 -18.68
CA GLY A 82 -1.29 -6.83 -17.72
C GLY A 82 -2.23 -6.10 -16.77
N PHE A 83 -3.36 -5.60 -17.25
CA PHE A 83 -4.41 -5.06 -16.38
C PHE A 83 -4.95 -6.11 -15.41
N ALA A 84 -5.25 -7.31 -15.89
CA ALA A 84 -5.69 -8.41 -15.05
C ALA A 84 -4.64 -8.74 -13.99
N TYR A 85 -3.36 -8.82 -14.36
CA TYR A 85 -2.25 -9.01 -13.42
C TYR A 85 -2.23 -7.92 -12.33
N TYR A 86 -2.29 -6.65 -12.73
CA TYR A 86 -2.19 -5.52 -11.80
C TYR A 86 -3.41 -5.36 -10.89
N PHE A 87 -4.62 -5.66 -11.38
CA PHE A 87 -5.85 -5.50 -10.60
C PHE A 87 -6.29 -6.77 -9.86
N LEU A 88 -5.89 -7.97 -10.32
CA LEU A 88 -6.35 -9.24 -9.79
C LEU A 88 -5.25 -10.06 -9.09
N LEU A 89 -3.97 -9.79 -9.32
CA LEU A 89 -2.88 -10.54 -8.68
C LEU A 89 -2.06 -9.68 -7.73
N VAL A 90 -1.56 -8.53 -8.18
CA VAL A 90 -0.72 -7.62 -7.38
C VAL A 90 -1.37 -7.22 -6.04
N PRO A 91 -2.68 -6.93 -5.94
CA PRO A 91 -3.29 -6.55 -4.66
C PRO A 91 -3.24 -7.67 -3.61
N VAL A 92 -3.27 -8.93 -4.04
CA VAL A 92 -3.18 -10.09 -3.14
C VAL A 92 -1.91 -10.04 -2.32
N PHE A 93 -0.77 -9.81 -2.98
CA PHE A 93 0.52 -9.69 -2.33
C PHE A 93 0.66 -8.39 -1.54
N ASN A 94 0.24 -7.26 -2.12
CA ASN A 94 0.34 -5.96 -1.46
C ASN A 94 -0.47 -5.88 -0.16
N TYR A 95 -1.67 -6.47 -0.12
CA TYR A 95 -2.51 -6.54 1.08
C TYR A 95 -1.89 -7.50 2.09
N SER A 96 -1.45 -8.68 1.65
CA SER A 96 -0.76 -9.66 2.50
C SER A 96 0.49 -9.10 3.17
N ALA A 97 1.30 -8.32 2.45
CA ALA A 97 2.44 -7.63 3.03
C ALA A 97 2.04 -6.68 4.16
N LYS A 98 0.89 -5.99 4.05
CA LYS A 98 0.40 -5.11 5.13
C LYS A 98 0.16 -5.88 6.43
N LEU A 99 -0.35 -7.11 6.35
CA LEU A 99 -0.54 -7.96 7.52
C LEU A 99 0.79 -8.26 8.21
N ILE A 100 1.85 -8.54 7.44
CA ILE A 100 3.19 -8.77 7.99
C ILE A 100 3.74 -7.52 8.69
N TYR A 101 3.55 -6.34 8.11
CA TYR A 101 3.96 -5.09 8.78
C TYR A 101 3.17 -4.83 10.06
N ILE A 102 1.89 -5.20 10.12
CA ILE A 102 1.10 -5.14 11.36
C ILE A 102 1.65 -6.10 12.40
N ASP A 103 1.94 -7.35 12.01
CA ASP A 103 2.53 -8.36 12.91
C ASP A 103 3.88 -7.88 13.46
N ALA A 104 4.71 -7.24 12.63
CA ALA A 104 5.96 -6.62 13.05
C ALA A 104 5.77 -5.48 14.05
N VAL A 105 4.76 -4.63 13.85
CA VAL A 105 4.39 -3.57 14.81
C VAL A 105 3.87 -4.15 16.12
N ARG A 106 3.17 -5.28 16.08
CA ARG A 106 2.65 -5.99 17.26
C ARG A 106 3.64 -6.95 17.90
N GLU A 107 4.90 -6.90 17.47
CA GLU A 107 5.99 -7.72 17.99
C GLU A 107 5.71 -9.24 17.90
N LYS A 108 4.95 -9.64 16.87
CA LYS A 108 4.67 -11.04 16.58
C LYS A 108 5.76 -11.63 15.68
N GLU A 109 5.87 -12.96 15.71
CA GLU A 109 6.77 -13.69 14.81
C GLU A 109 6.41 -13.45 13.34
N ILE A 110 7.43 -13.19 12.52
CA ILE A 110 7.26 -12.87 11.11
C ILE A 110 7.30 -14.14 10.28
N GLU A 111 6.13 -14.50 9.74
CA GLU A 111 5.97 -15.63 8.85
C GLU A 111 5.85 -15.15 7.40
N LEU A 112 6.88 -15.38 6.58
CA LEU A 112 6.87 -14.99 5.16
C LEU A 112 5.79 -15.72 4.34
N GLN A 113 5.34 -16.87 4.81
CA GLN A 113 4.23 -17.61 4.22
C GLN A 113 2.93 -16.79 4.22
N LYS A 114 2.79 -15.81 5.12
CA LYS A 114 1.64 -14.89 5.11
C LYS A 114 1.59 -13.99 3.88
N LEU A 115 2.66 -13.90 3.06
CA LEU A 115 2.64 -13.16 1.79
C LEU A 115 1.62 -13.71 0.78
N ILE A 116 1.22 -14.98 0.92
CA ILE A 116 0.17 -15.60 0.11
C ILE A 116 -1.17 -15.67 0.86
N ALA A 117 -1.29 -15.12 2.08
CA ALA A 117 -2.53 -15.18 2.86
C ALA A 117 -3.72 -14.52 2.15
N GLY A 118 -3.47 -13.51 1.32
CA GLY A 118 -4.50 -12.85 0.53
C GLY A 118 -5.22 -13.79 -0.45
N PHE A 119 -4.63 -14.94 -0.82
CA PHE A 119 -5.31 -15.94 -1.64
C PHE A 119 -6.42 -16.66 -0.87
N SER A 120 -6.30 -16.79 0.47
CA SER A 120 -7.35 -17.39 1.29
C SER A 120 -8.63 -16.53 1.33
N ASN A 121 -8.45 -15.20 1.26
CA ASN A 121 -9.54 -14.22 1.23
C ASN A 121 -9.55 -13.43 -0.09
N TYR A 122 -9.32 -14.15 -1.20
CA TYR A 122 -9.07 -13.56 -2.51
C TYR A 122 -10.18 -12.60 -2.95
N LEU A 123 -11.44 -13.03 -2.84
CA LEU A 123 -12.57 -12.22 -3.29
C LEU A 123 -12.68 -10.90 -2.53
N ASN A 124 -12.54 -10.91 -1.20
CA ASN A 124 -12.65 -9.68 -0.42
C ASN A 124 -11.45 -8.75 -0.69
N VAL A 125 -10.24 -9.29 -0.89
CA VAL A 125 -9.07 -8.49 -1.26
C VAL A 125 -9.27 -7.81 -2.61
N ILE A 126 -9.71 -8.56 -3.64
CA ILE A 126 -9.90 -8.01 -4.98
C ILE A 126 -11.06 -7.02 -5.01
N LEU A 127 -12.21 -7.37 -4.43
CA LEU A 127 -13.35 -6.45 -4.37
C LEU A 127 -13.01 -5.19 -3.59
N ALA A 128 -12.37 -5.29 -2.42
CA ALA A 128 -11.93 -4.12 -1.67
C ALA A 128 -10.97 -3.25 -2.47
N ASN A 129 -10.03 -3.86 -3.22
CA ASN A 129 -9.12 -3.12 -4.08
C ASN A 129 -9.85 -2.41 -5.24
N LEU A 130 -10.79 -3.08 -5.90
CA LEU A 130 -11.59 -2.50 -6.98
C LEU A 130 -12.49 -1.37 -6.48
N LEU A 131 -13.22 -1.58 -5.37
CA LEU A 131 -14.07 -0.54 -4.78
C LEU A 131 -13.22 0.66 -4.33
N LYS A 132 -12.11 0.43 -3.60
CA LYS A 132 -11.21 1.49 -3.16
C LYS A 132 -10.66 2.28 -4.35
N SER A 133 -10.12 1.58 -5.35
CA SER A 133 -9.52 2.23 -6.52
C SER A 133 -10.56 3.01 -7.32
N ALA A 134 -11.76 2.47 -7.53
CA ALA A 134 -12.87 3.17 -8.18
C ALA A 134 -13.26 4.45 -7.44
N LEU A 135 -13.40 4.41 -6.10
CA LEU A 135 -13.70 5.59 -5.29
C LEU A 135 -12.62 6.66 -5.38
N VAL A 136 -11.35 6.26 -5.36
CA VAL A 136 -10.22 7.19 -5.48
C VAL A 136 -10.17 7.82 -6.87
N VAL A 137 -10.29 7.02 -7.93
CA VAL A 137 -10.30 7.49 -9.33
C VAL A 137 -11.48 8.43 -9.56
N MET A 138 -12.67 8.08 -9.07
CA MET A 138 -13.84 8.95 -9.14
C MET A 138 -13.60 10.27 -8.40
N GLY A 139 -12.98 10.22 -7.22
CA GLY A 139 -12.56 11.42 -6.49
C GLY A 139 -11.68 12.34 -7.32
N PHE A 140 -10.63 11.78 -7.95
CA PHE A 140 -9.71 12.53 -8.82
C PHE A 140 -10.35 13.03 -10.12
N LEU A 141 -11.34 12.30 -10.66
CA LEU A 141 -12.07 12.70 -11.86
C LEU A 141 -12.92 13.96 -11.62
N PHE A 142 -13.50 14.11 -10.43
CA PHE A 142 -14.21 15.32 -10.05
C PHE A 142 -13.23 16.46 -9.75
N PHE A 143 -12.25 16.26 -8.84
CA PHE A 143 -11.21 17.24 -8.54
C PHE A 143 -10.01 16.58 -7.81
N ILE A 144 -8.83 17.21 -7.89
CA ILE A 144 -7.61 16.73 -7.21
C ILE A 144 -7.79 16.66 -5.68
N ILE A 145 -8.38 17.70 -5.08
CA ILE A 145 -8.56 17.81 -3.62
C ILE A 145 -9.46 16.69 -3.06
N PRO A 146 -10.70 16.45 -3.56
CA PRO A 146 -11.53 15.35 -3.08
C PRO A 146 -10.91 13.98 -3.36
N GLY A 147 -10.17 13.80 -4.46
CA GLY A 147 -9.38 12.59 -4.71
C GLY A 147 -8.38 12.28 -3.59
N ILE A 148 -7.60 13.29 -3.17
CA ILE A 148 -6.64 13.15 -2.07
C ILE A 148 -7.36 12.85 -0.74
N ILE A 149 -8.47 13.54 -0.46
CA ILE A 149 -9.25 13.31 0.76
C ILE A 149 -9.74 11.85 0.83
N ILE A 150 -10.33 11.34 -0.26
CA ILE A 150 -10.81 9.95 -0.33
C ILE A 150 -9.64 8.97 -0.18
N ALA A 151 -8.51 9.21 -0.83
CA ALA A 151 -7.33 8.35 -0.70
C ALA A 151 -6.83 8.26 0.76
N CYS A 152 -6.76 9.38 1.47
CA CYS A 152 -6.40 9.41 2.89
C CYS A 152 -7.46 8.70 3.76
N ARG A 153 -8.75 8.86 3.46
CA ARG A 153 -9.85 8.21 4.20
C ARG A 153 -9.86 6.69 4.01
N LEU A 154 -9.43 6.21 2.86
CA LEU A 154 -9.39 4.79 2.49
C LEU A 154 -8.00 4.15 2.66
N ALA A 155 -7.08 4.84 3.34
CA ALA A 155 -5.72 4.35 3.58
C ALA A 155 -5.69 3.04 4.39
N PHE A 156 -6.69 2.80 5.25
CA PHE A 156 -6.74 1.64 6.14
C PHE A 156 -7.55 0.45 5.61
N VAL A 157 -8.22 0.57 4.47
CA VAL A 157 -9.04 -0.51 3.88
C VAL A 157 -8.24 -1.81 3.74
N SER A 158 -7.04 -1.73 3.17
CA SER A 158 -6.20 -2.92 2.96
C SER A 158 -5.74 -3.58 4.26
N TYR A 159 -5.53 -2.79 5.31
CA TYR A 159 -5.17 -3.29 6.63
C TYR A 159 -6.37 -3.99 7.27
N LEU A 160 -7.55 -3.39 7.21
CA LEU A 160 -8.79 -3.94 7.79
C LEU A 160 -9.24 -5.24 7.14
N VAL A 161 -9.13 -5.35 5.81
CA VAL A 161 -9.49 -6.60 5.09
C VAL A 161 -8.61 -7.75 5.54
N MET A 162 -7.31 -7.53 5.75
CA MET A 162 -6.38 -8.60 6.13
C MET A 162 -6.35 -8.86 7.63
N ASP A 163 -6.38 -7.81 8.45
CA ASP A 163 -6.23 -7.92 9.91
C ASP A 163 -7.52 -8.36 10.59
N LYS A 164 -8.66 -7.85 10.12
CA LYS A 164 -9.98 -8.07 10.73
C LYS A 164 -10.90 -8.93 9.85
N ASN A 165 -10.42 -9.41 8.69
CA ASN A 165 -11.19 -10.20 7.73
C ASN A 165 -12.54 -9.56 7.35
N LEU A 166 -12.59 -8.22 7.31
CA LEU A 166 -13.81 -7.50 6.98
C LEU A 166 -14.15 -7.60 5.50
N ASP A 167 -15.45 -7.65 5.20
CA ASP A 167 -15.96 -7.51 3.84
C ASP A 167 -15.58 -6.14 3.24
N PRO A 168 -15.48 -6.03 1.90
CA PRO A 168 -15.06 -4.80 1.22
C PRO A 168 -15.78 -3.54 1.67
N MET A 169 -17.11 -3.61 1.81
CA MET A 169 -17.93 -2.46 2.20
C MET A 169 -17.71 -2.09 3.67
N GLN A 170 -17.64 -3.10 4.55
CA GLN A 170 -17.36 -2.90 5.97
C GLN A 170 -15.97 -2.30 6.19
N ALA A 171 -14.98 -2.76 5.43
CA ALA A 171 -13.62 -2.24 5.48
C ALA A 171 -13.54 -0.76 5.04
N ILE A 172 -14.31 -0.36 4.02
CA ILE A 172 -14.40 1.04 3.57
C ILE A 172 -15.03 1.92 4.66
N GLU A 173 -16.18 1.51 5.20
CA GLU A 173 -16.87 2.26 6.23
C GLU A 173 -16.01 2.40 7.49
N GLN A 174 -15.37 1.30 7.91
CA GLN A 174 -14.52 1.29 9.09
C GLN A 174 -13.24 2.11 8.87
N SER A 175 -12.63 2.05 7.68
CA SER A 175 -11.50 2.94 7.32
C SER A 175 -11.91 4.41 7.41
N TRP A 176 -13.11 4.75 6.94
CA TRP A 176 -13.62 6.11 7.00
C TRP A 176 -13.83 6.61 8.43
N LYS A 177 -14.33 5.74 9.32
CA LYS A 177 -14.48 6.02 10.75
C LYS A 177 -13.12 6.18 11.44
N LEU A 178 -12.20 5.25 11.21
CA LEU A 178 -10.85 5.25 11.83
C LEU A 178 -10.01 6.47 11.43
N THR A 179 -10.14 6.92 10.19
CA THR A 179 -9.37 8.08 9.69
C THR A 179 -10.00 9.42 10.11
N ARG A 180 -11.20 9.42 10.70
CA ARG A 180 -11.88 10.65 11.18
C ARG A 180 -11.04 11.33 12.26
N GLY A 181 -10.74 12.61 12.06
CA GLY A 181 -9.90 13.40 12.97
C GLY A 181 -8.39 13.23 12.80
N ILE A 182 -7.90 12.24 12.03
CA ILE A 182 -6.45 12.07 11.73
C ILE A 182 -6.10 12.16 10.23
N GLY A 183 -7.05 12.54 9.38
CA GLY A 183 -6.85 12.64 7.93
C GLY A 183 -5.68 13.56 7.54
N TRP A 184 -5.51 14.69 8.24
CA TRP A 184 -4.36 15.59 8.04
C TRP A 184 -3.03 14.95 8.42
N THR A 185 -3.00 14.14 9.49
CA THR A 185 -1.82 13.36 9.87
C THR A 185 -1.44 12.37 8.77
N ILE A 186 -2.42 11.62 8.26
CA ILE A 186 -2.20 10.64 7.18
C ILE A 186 -1.71 11.34 5.91
N PHE A 187 -2.28 12.50 5.57
CA PHE A 187 -1.84 13.30 4.45
C PHE A 187 -0.39 13.79 4.63
N GLY A 188 -0.04 14.32 5.80
CA GLY A 188 1.33 14.71 6.13
C GLY A 188 2.30 13.53 6.08
N MET A 189 1.88 12.34 6.52
CA MET A 189 2.67 11.12 6.39
C MET A 189 2.90 10.72 4.94
N ALA A 190 1.87 10.86 4.08
CA ALA A 190 2.01 10.59 2.65
C ALA A 190 3.04 11.52 2.01
N ILE A 191 2.97 12.82 2.30
CA ILE A 191 3.95 13.81 1.83
C ILE A 191 5.36 13.45 2.31
N LEU A 192 5.55 13.20 3.60
CA LEU A 192 6.87 12.88 4.15
C LEU A 192 7.44 11.59 3.56
N SER A 193 6.57 10.61 3.27
CA SER A 193 6.97 9.36 2.62
C SER A 193 7.52 9.58 1.21
N VAL A 194 7.01 10.57 0.46
CA VAL A 194 7.56 10.93 -0.85
C VAL A 194 8.99 11.45 -0.71
N PHE A 195 9.25 12.32 0.28
CA PHE A 195 10.61 12.81 0.54
C PHE A 195 11.56 11.69 0.97
N ILE A 196 11.12 10.79 1.86
CA ILE A 196 11.91 9.62 2.28
C ILE A 196 12.24 8.73 1.09
N PHE A 197 11.29 8.51 0.19
CA PHE A 197 11.51 7.73 -1.02
C PHE A 197 12.51 8.39 -1.98
N ILE A 198 12.40 9.70 -2.22
CA ILE A 198 13.36 10.46 -3.04
C ILE A 198 14.77 10.39 -2.45
N LEU A 199 14.91 10.57 -1.13
CA LEU A 199 16.20 10.44 -0.44
C LEU A 199 16.77 9.02 -0.58
N GLY A 200 15.92 7.99 -0.49
CA GLY A 200 16.31 6.60 -0.74
C GLY A 200 16.81 6.39 -2.18
N LEU A 201 16.20 7.05 -3.16
CA LEU A 201 16.61 6.99 -4.56
C LEU A 201 17.97 7.67 -4.79
N MET A 202 18.22 8.81 -4.13
CA MET A 202 19.50 9.53 -4.19
C MET A 202 20.68 8.69 -3.64
N MET A 203 20.41 7.78 -2.69
CA MET A 203 21.40 6.85 -2.15
C MET A 203 21.61 5.59 -3.01
N LEU A 204 21.85 5.78 -4.32
CA LEU A 204 22.28 4.73 -5.27
C LEU A 204 21.35 3.51 -5.37
N ILE A 205 20.02 3.71 -5.42
CA ILE A 205 18.98 2.65 -5.57
C ILE A 205 18.87 1.70 -4.36
N ILE A 206 19.97 1.32 -3.72
CA ILE A 206 20.00 0.47 -2.51
C ILE A 206 19.28 1.17 -1.36
N GLY A 207 19.36 2.50 -1.26
CA GLY A 207 18.65 3.29 -0.26
C GLY A 207 17.11 3.23 -0.37
N VAL A 208 16.56 2.77 -1.51
CA VAL A 208 15.11 2.63 -1.70
C VAL A 208 14.55 1.51 -0.83
N PHE A 209 15.28 0.41 -0.61
CA PHE A 209 14.76 -0.71 0.17
C PHE A 209 14.53 -0.31 1.64
N PRO A 210 15.51 0.25 2.39
CA PRO A 210 15.26 0.75 3.74
C PRO A 210 14.16 1.82 3.80
N ALA A 211 14.11 2.72 2.81
CA ALA A 211 13.05 3.74 2.73
C ALA A 211 11.65 3.11 2.66
N LEU A 212 11.45 2.11 1.81
CA LEU A 212 10.16 1.41 1.67
C LEU A 212 9.78 0.65 2.95
N ILE A 213 10.73 -0.04 3.58
CA ILE A 213 10.49 -0.72 4.85
C ILE A 213 10.04 0.29 5.92
N TRP A 214 10.74 1.43 6.01
CA TRP A 214 10.42 2.45 6.99
C TRP A 214 9.03 3.06 6.75
N ILE A 215 8.70 3.41 5.51
CA ILE A 215 7.39 3.95 5.14
C ILE A 215 6.29 2.96 5.48
N HIS A 216 6.39 1.70 5.06
CA HIS A 216 5.36 0.70 5.31
C HIS A 216 5.19 0.39 6.80
N SER A 217 6.27 0.31 7.56
CA SER A 217 6.23 0.12 9.02
C SER A 217 5.57 1.32 9.73
N SER A 218 5.80 2.53 9.23
CA SER A 218 5.18 3.75 9.76
C SER A 218 3.67 3.78 9.49
N PHE A 219 3.23 3.37 8.29
CA PHE A 219 1.81 3.28 7.98
C PHE A 219 1.11 2.14 8.75
N ALA A 220 1.78 1.03 9.02
CA ALA A 220 1.25 0.00 9.92
C ALA A 220 1.15 0.52 11.37
N SER A 221 2.09 1.35 11.81
CA SER A 221 2.07 1.97 13.14
C SER A 221 0.90 2.93 13.32
N ILE A 222 0.62 3.82 12.34
CA ILE A 222 -0.54 4.72 12.44
C ILE A 222 -1.86 3.97 12.34
N TYR A 223 -1.91 2.85 11.60
CA TYR A 223 -3.08 1.97 11.58
C TYR A 223 -3.36 1.39 12.97
N GLN A 224 -2.34 0.82 13.62
CA GLN A 224 -2.47 0.31 15.00
C GLN A 224 -2.84 1.43 15.97
N ALA A 225 -2.24 2.61 15.83
CA ALA A 225 -2.57 3.78 16.65
C ALA A 225 -4.02 4.26 16.47
N ALA A 226 -4.54 4.20 15.25
CA ALA A 226 -5.94 4.52 14.96
C ALA A 226 -6.90 3.50 15.60
N LEU A 227 -6.55 2.21 15.60
CA LEU A 227 -7.30 1.18 16.33
C LEU A 227 -7.28 1.45 17.84
N ASN A 228 -6.11 1.71 18.43
CA ASN A 228 -6.00 2.03 19.86
C ASN A 228 -6.89 3.22 20.25
N ARG A 229 -6.95 4.26 19.40
CA ARG A 229 -7.82 5.43 19.59
C ARG A 229 -9.30 5.04 19.55
N GLN A 230 -9.70 4.17 18.63
CA GLN A 230 -11.09 3.73 18.50
C GLN A 230 -11.52 2.83 19.67
N GLU A 231 -10.62 1.99 20.16
CA GLU A 231 -10.85 1.07 21.28
C GLU A 231 -10.76 1.77 22.66
N GLY A 232 -10.46 3.07 22.71
CA GLY A 232 -10.36 3.85 23.95
C GLY A 232 -9.11 3.53 24.78
N LEU A 233 -8.10 2.91 24.17
CA LEU A 233 -6.85 2.53 24.86
C LEU A 233 -5.91 3.72 25.09
N ILE A 234 -6.20 4.85 24.44
CA ILE A 234 -5.44 6.11 24.53
C ILE A 234 -6.42 7.30 24.59
N GLU A 235 -6.32 8.11 25.64
CA GLU A 235 -7.04 9.38 25.77
C GLU A 235 -6.17 10.54 25.24
N TYR A 236 -6.83 11.57 24.71
CA TYR A 236 -6.20 12.79 24.18
C TYR A 236 -6.20 13.89 25.24
#